data_AF-A0A8T5MGZ2-F1
#
_entry.id   AF-A0A8T5MGZ2-F1
#
_cell.length_a   1.000
_cell.length_b   1.000
_cell.length_c   1.000
_cell.angle_alpha   90.00
_cell.angle_beta   90.00
_cell.angle_gamma   90.00
#
_symmetry.space_group_name_H-M   'P 1'
#
loop_
_entity.id
_entity.type
_entity.pdbx_description
1 polymer ?
#
loop_
_entity_poly.entity_id
_entity_poly.type
_entity_poly.pdbx_seq_one_letter_code
_entity_poly.pdbx_strand_id
1 'polypeptide(L)'
;VDNNSVWISHIKSLTPPFSKVYTGNTLVKRLFKEQGVEVETPPMYNREEFSGTQIRQRMLEGKQWKKFVPKAVADVIEEVNGVGRIKDLAKSDKI
;
A
#
# COMPACT_ATOMS: atom_id res chain seq x y z
N VAL A 1 8.01 14.48 0.45
CA VAL A 1 8.86 14.98 1.55
C VAL A 1 9.89 13.92 1.86
N ASP A 2 11.11 14.08 1.35
CA ASP A 2 12.23 13.19 1.69
C ASP A 2 12.93 13.69 2.97
N ASN A 3 12.13 13.80 4.05
CA ASN A 3 12.60 14.25 5.35
C ASN A 3 11.60 13.83 6.44
N ASN A 4 12.01 12.88 7.27
CA ASN A 4 11.18 12.31 8.32
C ASN A 4 10.73 13.34 9.37
N SER A 5 11.54 14.37 9.64
CA SER A 5 11.24 15.33 10.71
C SER A 5 10.03 16.23 10.41
N VAL A 6 9.72 16.46 9.13
CA VAL A 6 8.60 17.29 8.70
C VAL A 6 7.45 16.49 8.07
N TRP A 7 7.62 15.18 7.92
CA TRP A 7 6.63 14.30 7.29
C TRP A 7 5.27 14.34 8.02
N ILE A 8 5.25 14.34 9.36
CA ILE A 8 4.00 14.39 10.13
C ILE A 8 3.27 15.73 9.94
N SER A 9 4.00 16.84 9.91
CA SER A 9 3.43 18.17 9.66
C SER A 9 2.80 18.22 8.26
N HIS A 10 3.48 17.65 7.28
CA HIS A 10 2.95 17.54 5.92
C HIS A 10 1.65 16.73 5.86
N ILE A 11 1.58 15.58 6.54
CA ILE A 11 0.35 14.79 6.63
C ILE A 11 -0.77 15.62 7.27
N LYS A 12 -0.52 16.26 8.42
CA LYS A 12 -1.52 17.10 9.11
C LYS A 12 -2.04 18.25 8.25
N SER A 13 -1.23 18.79 7.34
CA SER A 13 -1.66 19.86 6.42
C SER A 13 -2.59 19.39 5.31
N LEU A 14 -2.57 18.09 4.98
CA LEU A 14 -3.32 17.50 3.87
C LEU A 14 -4.56 16.72 4.31
N THR A 15 -4.75 16.56 5.62
CA THR A 15 -5.83 15.75 6.18
C THR A 15 -6.66 16.56 7.18
N PRO A 16 -7.94 16.20 7.37
CA PRO A 16 -8.70 16.66 8.53
C PRO A 16 -7.98 16.32 9.85
N PRO A 17 -8.33 17.01 10.95
CA PRO A 17 -7.83 16.66 12.28
C PRO A 17 -8.13 15.19 12.63
N PHE A 18 -7.18 14.53 13.29
CA PHE A 18 -7.29 13.14 13.75
C PHE A 18 -6.64 12.96 15.12
N SER A 19 -7.14 11.98 15.88
CA SER A 19 -6.65 11.65 17.22
C SER A 19 -5.88 10.32 17.29
N LYS A 20 -6.05 9.45 16.29
CA LYS A 20 -5.52 8.08 16.30
C LYS A 20 -5.01 7.66 14.93
N VAL A 21 -3.91 6.90 14.91
CA VAL A 21 -3.26 6.37 13.71
C VAL A 21 -3.13 4.85 13.80
N TYR A 22 -3.48 4.17 12.71
CA TYR A 22 -3.34 2.71 12.57
C TYR A 22 -2.18 2.39 11.64
N THR A 23 -1.14 1.72 12.13
CA THR A 23 0.01 1.35 11.29
C THR A 23 0.76 0.14 11.81
N GLY A 24 1.19 -0.72 10.89
CA GLY A 24 2.15 -1.79 11.16
C GLY A 24 3.62 -1.36 11.02
N ASN A 25 3.89 -0.17 10.48
CA ASN A 25 5.25 0.30 10.17
C ASN A 25 5.91 0.95 11.40
N THR A 26 7.07 0.42 11.81
CA THR A 26 7.80 0.88 13.02
C THR A 26 8.24 2.33 12.96
N LEU A 27 8.67 2.83 11.80
CA LEU A 27 9.07 4.24 11.62
C LEU A 27 7.86 5.16 11.79
N VAL A 28 6.75 4.86 11.13
CA VAL A 28 5.52 5.67 11.23
C VAL A 28 5.00 5.70 12.67
N LYS A 29 5.05 4.57 13.39
CA LYS A 29 4.72 4.53 14.83
C LYS A 29 5.56 5.50 15.64
N ARG A 30 6.88 5.48 15.43
CA ARG A 30 7.81 6.34 16.17
C ARG A 30 7.50 7.81 15.94
N LEU A 31 7.36 8.22 14.68
CA LEU A 31 7.10 9.60 14.29
C LEU A 31 5.78 10.15 14.88
N PHE A 32 4.70 9.35 14.89
CA PHE A 32 3.43 9.80 15.47
C PHE A 32 3.41 9.80 17.00
N LYS A 33 4.09 8.84 17.64
CA LYS A 33 4.22 8.82 19.11
C LYS A 33 4.99 10.03 19.63
N GLU A 34 6.04 10.48 18.94
CA GLU A 34 6.78 11.70 19.28
C GLU A 34 5.92 12.97 19.20
N GLN A 35 4.80 12.92 18.47
CA GLN A 35 3.85 14.02 18.30
C GLN A 35 2.63 13.89 19.22
N GLY A 36 2.65 12.95 20.18
CA GLY A 36 1.58 12.73 21.15
C GLY A 36 0.30 12.13 20.58
N VAL A 37 0.33 11.58 19.36
CA VAL A 37 -0.83 10.94 18.72
C VAL A 37 -0.93 9.48 19.14
N GLU A 38 -2.13 8.99 19.42
CA GLU A 38 -2.36 7.58 19.73
C GLU A 38 -2.06 6.70 18.51
N VAL A 39 -1.30 5.62 18.70
CA VAL A 39 -0.93 4.70 17.62
C VAL A 39 -1.25 3.26 17.96
N GLU A 40 -2.01 2.61 17.08
CA GLU A 40 -2.40 1.20 17.21
C GLU A 40 -1.91 0.39 16.00
N THR A 41 -1.60 -0.89 16.23
CA THR A 41 -1.31 -1.84 15.15
C THR A 41 -2.56 -2.67 14.87
N PRO A 42 -3.18 -2.53 13.69
CA PRO A 42 -4.34 -3.35 13.37
C PRO A 42 -3.93 -4.83 13.23
N PRO A 43 -4.79 -5.78 13.60
CA PRO A 43 -4.58 -7.19 13.30
C PRO A 43 -4.58 -7.38 11.78
N MET A 44 -3.74 -8.30 11.30
CA MET A 44 -3.66 -8.59 9.88
C MET A 44 -4.61 -9.72 9.52
N TYR A 45 -5.38 -9.54 8.45
CA TYR A 45 -6.31 -10.54 7.95
C TYR A 45 -5.72 -11.28 6.74
N ASN A 46 -5.61 -12.62 6.83
CA ASN A 46 -5.22 -13.54 5.76
C ASN A 46 -4.07 -13.02 4.85
N ARG A 47 -2.90 -12.73 5.43
CA ARG A 47 -1.77 -12.09 4.72
C ARG A 47 -1.19 -12.89 3.56
N GLU A 48 -1.33 -14.22 3.60
CA GLU A 48 -0.83 -15.12 2.57
C GLU A 48 -1.61 -14.96 1.26
N GLU A 49 -2.88 -14.55 1.35
CA GLU A 49 -3.73 -14.32 0.20
C GLU A 49 -3.89 -12.83 -0.11
N PHE A 50 -4.22 -12.02 0.91
CA PHE A 50 -4.51 -10.59 0.81
C PHE A 50 -3.28 -9.73 1.07
N SER A 51 -2.30 -9.85 0.18
CA SER A 51 -1.17 -8.92 0.14
C SER A 51 -0.91 -8.43 -1.28
N GLY A 52 -0.53 -7.14 -1.39
CA GLY A 52 -0.18 -6.55 -2.68
C GLY A 52 0.95 -7.30 -3.38
N THR A 53 1.90 -7.87 -2.63
CA THR A 53 2.98 -8.71 -3.18
C THR A 53 2.42 -9.96 -3.86
N GLN A 54 1.55 -10.72 -3.19
CA GLN A 54 0.97 -11.95 -3.73
C GLN A 54 0.02 -11.66 -4.90
N ILE A 55 -0.77 -10.58 -4.82
CA ILE A 55 -1.65 -10.15 -5.89
C ILE A 55 -0.85 -9.78 -7.14
N ARG A 56 0.22 -8.98 -7.00
CA ARG A 56 1.11 -8.62 -8.12
C ARG A 56 1.83 -9.84 -8.70
N GLN A 57 2.27 -10.78 -7.86
CA GLN A 57 2.86 -12.03 -8.33
C GLN A 57 1.88 -12.84 -9.20
N ARG A 58 0.62 -12.96 -8.77
CA ARG A 58 -0.43 -13.62 -9.56
C ARG A 58 -0.67 -12.93 -10.90
N MET A 59 -0.65 -11.59 -10.95
CA MET A 59 -0.77 -10.83 -12.19
C MET A 59 0.38 -11.13 -13.17
N LEU A 60 1.62 -11.17 -12.67
CA LEU A 60 2.81 -11.50 -13.45
C LEU A 60 2.75 -12.93 -14.01
N GLU A 61 2.37 -13.89 -13.17
CA GLU A 61 2.26 -15.32 -13.51
C GLU A 61 1.01 -15.65 -14.34
N GLY A 62 0.13 -14.69 -14.63
CA GLY A 62 -1.13 -14.93 -15.35
C GLY A 62 -2.16 -15.75 -14.56
N LYS A 63 -2.00 -15.84 -13.23
CA LYS A 63 -2.95 -16.52 -12.33
C LYS A 63 -4.15 -15.64 -12.00
N GLN A 64 -5.22 -16.25 -11.45
CA GLN A 64 -6.43 -15.55 -11.05
C GLN A 64 -6.16 -14.57 -9.88
N TRP A 65 -6.04 -13.28 -10.17
CA TRP A 65 -5.79 -12.23 -9.16
C TRP A 65 -7.07 -11.47 -8.77
N LYS A 66 -8.07 -11.36 -9.66
CA LYS A 66 -9.28 -10.54 -9.45
C LYS A 66 -10.07 -10.89 -8.19
N LYS A 67 -10.10 -12.17 -7.80
CA LYS A 67 -10.82 -12.63 -6.59
C LYS A 67 -10.23 -12.14 -5.27
N PHE A 68 -9.00 -11.61 -5.29
CA PHE A 68 -8.29 -11.12 -4.11
C PHE A 68 -8.41 -9.60 -3.94
N VAL A 69 -9.21 -8.94 -4.78
CA VAL A 69 -9.52 -7.51 -4.67
C VAL A 69 -11.02 -7.30 -4.84
N PRO A 70 -11.58 -6.19 -4.30
CA PRO A 70 -12.95 -5.80 -4.62
C PRO A 70 -13.16 -5.62 -6.12
N LYS A 71 -14.37 -5.88 -6.61
CA LYS A 71 -14.72 -5.74 -8.04
C LYS A 71 -14.32 -4.38 -8.61
N ALA A 72 -14.66 -3.29 -7.92
CA ALA A 72 -14.33 -1.94 -8.36
C ALA A 72 -12.81 -1.73 -8.57
N VAL A 73 -11.96 -2.38 -7.77
CA VAL A 73 -10.50 -2.31 -7.93
C VAL A 73 -10.06 -3.12 -9.15
N ALA A 74 -10.66 -4.28 -9.38
CA ALA A 74 -10.39 -5.08 -10.57
C ALA A 74 -10.75 -4.29 -11.85
N ASP A 75 -11.92 -3.65 -11.86
CA ASP A 75 -12.39 -2.84 -12.99
C ASP A 75 -11.40 -1.70 -13.30
N VAL A 76 -10.94 -0.96 -12.27
CA VAL A 76 -9.93 0.11 -12.44
C VAL A 76 -8.61 -0.44 -12.97
N ILE A 77 -8.14 -1.59 -12.47
CA ILE A 77 -6.89 -2.20 -12.94
C ILE A 77 -6.98 -2.58 -14.42
N GLU A 78 -8.14 -3.03 -14.89
CA GLU A 78 -8.38 -3.32 -16.30
C GLU A 78 -8.45 -2.06 -17.15
N GLU A 79 -9.18 -1.04 -16.70
CA GLU A 79 -9.30 0.25 -17.38
C GLU A 79 -7.93 0.89 -17.65
N VAL A 80 -7.01 0.83 -16.69
CA VAL A 80 -5.67 1.44 -16.82
C VAL A 80 -4.60 0.49 -17.38
N ASN A 81 -4.99 -0.70 -17.87
CA ASN A 81 -4.10 -1.77 -18.30
C ASN A 81 -2.97 -2.08 -17.30
N GLY A 82 -3.32 -2.20 -16.01
CA GLY A 82 -2.36 -2.39 -14.93
C GLY A 82 -1.58 -3.71 -15.03
N VAL A 83 -2.22 -4.79 -15.52
CA VAL A 83 -1.57 -6.10 -15.71
C VAL A 83 -0.56 -6.06 -16.86
N GLY A 84 -0.86 -5.37 -17.97
CA GLY A 84 0.10 -5.16 -19.04
C GLY A 84 1.30 -4.39 -18.54
N ARG A 85 1.06 -3.26 -17.85
CA ARG A 85 2.10 -2.41 -17.27
C ARG A 85 3.06 -3.17 -16.36
N ILE A 86 2.55 -3.97 -15.41
CA ILE A 86 3.44 -4.69 -14.50
C ILE A 86 4.26 -5.77 -15.21
N LYS A 87 3.71 -6.42 -16.24
CA LYS A 87 4.44 -7.40 -17.05
C LYS A 87 5.52 -6.73 -17.88
N ASP A 88 5.27 -5.56 -18.44
CA ASP A 88 6.27 -4.81 -19.20
C ASP A 88 7.42 -4.33 -18.30
N LEU A 89 7.11 -3.81 -17.11
CA LEU A 89 8.12 -3.38 -16.14
C LEU A 89 8.92 -4.53 -15.51
N ALA A 90 8.42 -5.76 -15.59
CA ALA A 90 9.13 -6.94 -15.11
C ALA A 90 10.10 -7.53 -16.15
N LYS A 91 10.02 -7.11 -17.42
CA LYS A 91 11.00 -7.48 -18.43
C LYS A 91 12.33 -6.81 -18.07
N SER A 92 13.42 -7.56 -18.21
CA SER A 92 14.77 -7.05 -18.02
C SER A 92 15.30 -6.56 -19.37
N ASP A 93 15.89 -5.36 -19.40
CA ASP A 93 16.59 -4.83 -20.59
C ASP A 93 17.91 -5.55 -20.89
N LYS A 94 18.31 -6.51 -20.04
CA LYS A 94 19.46 -7.38 -20.31
C LYS A 94 19.11 -8.36 -21.42
N ILE A 95 19.65 -8.07 -22.61
CA ILE A 95 19.86 -9.01 -23.73
C ILE A 95 20.78 -10.14 -23.27
#